data_AF-A0A5C8F279-F1
#
_entry.id   AF-A0A5C8F279-F1
#
_cell.length_a   1.000
_cell.length_b   1.000
_cell.length_c   1.000
_cell.angle_alpha   90.00
_cell.angle_beta   90.00
_cell.angle_gamma   90.00
#
_symmetry.space_group_name_H-M   'P 1'
#
loop_
_entity.id
_entity.type
_entity.pdbx_description
1 polymer ?
#
loop_
_entity_poly.entity_id
_entity_poly.type
_entity_poly.pdbx_seq_one_letter_code
_entity_poly.pdbx_strand_id
1 'polypeptide(L)'
;MCINNNEEENLFETGSNLYKNGRYLEAISYLSRAVNLNPESDRNLYILGCSYCENGQYIDAIGCLLRAIEFNSTMSWIWHWLGRSYFGNRQYDKAISSFKKAVELDSDEEHWYWLGVSYYSNGQSQEAINSLLKAVELNPNYQLAIEYLNDINNNS
;
A
#
# COMPACT_ATOMS: atom_id res chain seq x y z
N MET A 1 11.48 8.16 -28.94
CA MET A 1 12.73 8.30 -28.18
C MET A 1 13.08 6.94 -27.63
N CYS A 2 14.29 6.44 -27.85
CA CYS A 2 14.71 5.15 -27.29
C CYS A 2 14.85 5.33 -25.78
N ILE A 3 14.09 4.58 -24.99
CA ILE A 3 14.27 4.52 -23.54
C ILE A 3 15.70 4.04 -23.28
N ASN A 4 16.45 4.76 -22.44
CA ASN A 4 17.77 4.29 -21.99
C ASN A 4 17.56 3.22 -20.91
N ASN A 5 17.10 2.03 -21.32
CA ASN A 5 16.69 0.93 -20.43
C ASN A 5 17.75 0.57 -19.39
N ASN A 6 19.04 0.70 -19.72
CA ASN A 6 20.12 0.39 -18.78
C ASN A 6 20.26 1.42 -17.66
N GLU A 7 19.97 2.69 -17.94
CA GLU A 7 20.01 3.75 -16.92
C GLU A 7 18.76 3.69 -16.04
N GLU A 8 17.59 3.43 -16.64
CA GLU A 8 16.34 3.28 -15.92
C GLU A 8 16.38 2.10 -14.94
N GLU A 9 16.83 0.91 -15.37
CA GLU A 9 16.96 -0.25 -14.47
C GLU A 9 17.95 0.02 -13.33
N ASN A 10 19.10 0.66 -13.58
CA ASN A 10 20.06 0.98 -12.52
C ASN A 10 19.47 1.94 -11.46
N LEU A 11 18.76 2.98 -11.93
CA LEU A 11 18.05 3.90 -11.04
C LEU A 11 16.99 3.18 -10.23
N PHE A 12 16.23 2.28 -10.86
CA PHE A 12 15.23 1.47 -10.20
C PHE A 12 15.85 0.54 -9.14
N GLU A 13 16.90 -0.21 -9.47
CA GLU A 13 17.58 -1.11 -8.55
C GLU A 13 18.14 -0.36 -7.34
N THR A 14 18.80 0.77 -7.57
CA THR A 14 19.33 1.63 -6.51
C THR A 14 18.20 2.15 -5.62
N GLY A 15 17.13 2.68 -6.22
CA GLY A 15 15.97 3.18 -5.49
C GLY A 15 15.25 2.11 -4.68
N SER A 16 15.08 0.91 -5.24
CA SER A 16 14.48 -0.25 -4.57
C SER A 16 15.31 -0.72 -3.39
N ASN A 17 16.64 -0.73 -3.52
CA ASN A 17 17.54 -1.06 -2.41
C ASN A 17 17.50 0.01 -1.30
N LEU A 18 17.41 1.30 -1.64
CA LEU A 18 17.24 2.37 -0.67
C LEU A 18 15.90 2.24 0.08
N TYR A 19 14.82 1.93 -0.64
CA TYR A 19 13.50 1.68 -0.05
C TYR A 19 13.54 0.53 0.98
N LYS A 20 14.14 -0.61 0.61
CA LYS A 20 14.29 -1.77 1.52
C LYS A 20 15.11 -1.45 2.77
N ASN A 21 16.04 -0.50 2.67
CA ASN A 21 16.85 -0.02 3.80
C ASN A 21 16.20 1.10 4.60
N GLY A 22 14.94 1.44 4.33
CA GLY A 22 14.21 2.51 5.03
C GLY A 22 14.64 3.94 4.63
N ARG A 23 15.48 4.10 3.60
CA ARG A 23 15.98 5.40 3.13
C ARG A 23 15.01 6.01 2.11
N TYR A 24 13.78 6.26 2.54
CA TYR A 24 12.66 6.57 1.64
C TYR A 24 12.85 7.86 0.84
N LEU A 25 13.35 8.94 1.45
CA LEU A 25 13.64 10.20 0.73
C LEU A 25 14.63 10.00 -0.42
N GLU A 26 15.66 9.20 -0.20
CA GLU A 26 16.65 8.92 -1.24
C GLU A 26 16.09 7.97 -2.30
N ALA A 27 15.32 6.96 -1.88
CA ALA A 27 14.60 6.09 -2.79
C ALA A 27 13.70 6.90 -3.74
N ILE A 28 12.93 7.86 -3.22
CA ILE A 28 12.08 8.76 -4.00
C ILE A 28 12.89 9.49 -5.08
N SER A 29 14.07 10.02 -4.75
CA SER A 29 14.93 10.72 -5.72
C SER A 29 15.33 9.83 -6.90
N TYR A 30 15.80 8.62 -6.62
CA TYR A 30 16.21 7.67 -7.66
C TYR A 30 15.02 7.13 -8.47
N LEU A 31 13.95 6.75 -7.80
CA LEU A 31 12.74 6.19 -8.42
C LEU A 31 12.00 7.23 -9.26
N SER A 32 11.97 8.50 -8.85
CA SER A 32 11.39 9.58 -9.67
C SER A 32 12.13 9.74 -10.99
N ARG A 33 13.47 9.61 -10.97
CA ARG A 33 14.27 9.62 -12.21
C ARG A 33 14.00 8.38 -13.08
N ALA A 34 13.85 7.20 -12.47
CA ALA A 34 13.48 5.98 -13.18
C ALA A 34 12.09 6.13 -13.86
N VAL A 35 11.09 6.65 -13.15
CA VAL A 35 9.76 6.96 -13.71
C VAL A 35 9.83 8.02 -14.81
N ASN A 36 10.72 9.01 -14.71
CA ASN A 36 10.88 10.00 -15.79
C ASN A 36 11.46 9.37 -17.07
N LEU A 37 12.30 8.34 -16.95
CA LEU A 37 12.83 7.60 -18.11
C LEU A 37 11.81 6.62 -18.69
N ASN A 38 11.02 5.97 -17.83
CA ASN A 38 9.94 5.07 -18.22
C ASN A 38 8.65 5.35 -17.41
N PRO A 39 7.80 6.27 -17.90
CA PRO A 39 6.60 6.71 -17.17
C PRO A 39 5.49 5.66 -17.08
N GLU A 40 5.58 4.58 -17.85
CA GLU A 40 4.57 3.52 -17.98
C GLU A 40 4.97 2.25 -17.20
N SER A 41 6.13 2.25 -16.54
CA SER A 41 6.57 1.13 -15.69
C SER A 41 5.74 1.06 -14.41
N ASP A 42 4.81 0.11 -14.35
CA ASP A 42 4.00 -0.20 -13.17
C ASP A 42 4.88 -0.50 -11.96
N ARG A 43 5.97 -1.25 -12.15
CA ARG A 43 6.95 -1.57 -11.11
C ARG A 43 7.62 -0.32 -10.53
N ASN A 44 8.05 0.63 -11.38
CA ASN A 44 8.68 1.86 -10.90
C ASN A 44 7.68 2.75 -10.16
N LEU A 45 6.49 2.90 -10.73
CA LEU A 45 5.40 3.68 -10.13
C LEU A 45 4.97 3.09 -8.79
N TYR A 46 4.89 1.76 -8.70
CA TYR A 46 4.56 1.04 -7.48
C TYR A 46 5.58 1.33 -6.37
N ILE A 47 6.88 1.07 -6.60
CA ILE A 47 7.90 1.26 -5.56
C ILE A 47 8.08 2.75 -5.21
N LEU A 48 7.92 3.66 -6.17
CA LEU A 48 7.88 5.10 -5.91
C LEU A 48 6.70 5.46 -5.00
N GLY A 49 5.52 4.93 -5.28
CA GLY A 49 4.32 5.09 -4.46
C GLY A 49 4.50 4.57 -3.04
N CYS A 50 5.06 3.37 -2.87
CA CYS A 50 5.39 2.82 -1.55
C CYS A 50 6.38 3.72 -0.80
N SER A 51 7.41 4.22 -1.49
CA SER A 51 8.41 5.10 -0.90
C SER A 51 7.80 6.43 -0.43
N TYR A 52 6.90 7.03 -1.21
CA TYR A 52 6.14 8.21 -0.78
C TYR A 52 5.25 7.91 0.42
N CYS A 53 4.55 6.77 0.43
CA CYS A 53 3.67 6.37 1.52
C CYS A 53 4.45 6.20 2.84
N GLU A 54 5.55 5.46 2.83
CA GLU A 54 6.41 5.26 4.01
C GLU A 54 7.07 6.57 4.48
N ASN A 55 7.31 7.51 3.56
CA ASN A 55 7.80 8.84 3.91
C ASN A 55 6.69 9.82 4.37
N GLY A 56 5.43 9.38 4.46
CA GLY A 56 4.30 10.20 4.88
C GLY A 56 3.76 11.17 3.81
N GLN A 57 4.25 11.08 2.57
CA GLN A 57 3.79 11.89 1.44
C GLN A 57 2.62 11.20 0.73
N TYR A 58 1.49 11.12 1.43
CA TYR A 58 0.37 10.28 1.01
C TYR A 58 -0.29 10.71 -0.31
N ILE A 59 -0.34 12.00 -0.62
CA ILE A 59 -0.95 12.51 -1.86
C ILE A 59 -0.12 12.07 -3.08
N ASP A 60 1.20 12.22 -3.01
CA ASP A 60 2.12 11.79 -4.06
C ASP A 60 2.11 10.26 -4.22
N ALA A 61 2.01 9.53 -3.11
CA ALA A 61 1.84 8.08 -3.11
C ALA A 61 0.57 7.65 -3.86
N ILE A 62 -0.58 8.26 -3.55
CA ILE A 62 -1.86 8.01 -4.22
C ILE A 62 -1.72 8.25 -5.73
N GLY A 63 -1.10 9.35 -6.14
CA GLY A 63 -0.89 9.67 -7.56
C GLY A 63 -0.07 8.61 -8.30
N CYS A 64 1.03 8.13 -7.69
CA CYS A 64 1.87 7.09 -8.28
C CYS A 64 1.15 5.75 -8.37
N LEU A 65 0.43 5.36 -7.30
CA LEU A 65 -0.24 4.06 -7.22
C LEU A 65 -1.47 3.98 -8.13
N LEU A 66 -2.23 5.07 -8.29
CA LEU A 66 -3.32 5.13 -9.28
C LEU A 66 -2.79 4.95 -10.70
N ARG A 67 -1.67 5.60 -11.04
CA ARG A 67 -1.01 5.37 -12.34
C ARG A 67 -0.51 3.94 -12.49
N ALA A 68 0.04 3.33 -11.44
CA ALA A 68 0.48 1.93 -11.50
C ALA A 68 -0.70 0.98 -11.81
N ILE A 69 -1.89 1.25 -11.26
CA ILE A 69 -3.12 0.47 -11.53
C ILE A 69 -3.57 0.58 -12.98
N GLU A 70 -3.35 1.72 -13.66
CA GLU A 70 -3.67 1.88 -15.08
C GLU A 70 -2.90 0.88 -15.97
N PHE A 71 -1.70 0.50 -15.57
CA PHE A 71 -0.84 -0.46 -16.29
C PHE A 71 -0.95 -1.89 -15.75
N ASN A 72 -1.18 -2.06 -14.44
CA ASN A 72 -1.31 -3.36 -13.80
C ASN A 72 -2.32 -3.32 -12.65
N SER A 73 -3.59 -3.57 -12.96
CA SER A 73 -4.67 -3.55 -11.97
C SER A 73 -4.83 -4.84 -11.18
N THR A 74 -4.12 -5.92 -11.53
CA THR A 74 -4.30 -7.25 -10.95
C THR A 74 -3.35 -7.55 -9.78
N MET A 75 -2.36 -6.70 -9.55
CA MET A 75 -1.44 -6.84 -8.43
C MET A 75 -2.11 -6.32 -7.14
N SER A 76 -2.50 -7.25 -6.25
CA SER A 76 -3.16 -6.96 -4.97
C SER A 76 -2.41 -5.93 -4.12
N TRP A 77 -1.08 -6.03 -4.08
CA TRP A 77 -0.22 -5.12 -3.32
C TRP A 77 -0.31 -3.66 -3.77
N ILE A 78 -0.54 -3.35 -5.05
CA ILE A 78 -0.71 -1.96 -5.47
C ILE A 78 -1.97 -1.35 -4.82
N TRP A 79 -3.06 -2.12 -4.77
CA TRP A 79 -4.29 -1.73 -4.09
C TRP A 79 -4.13 -1.62 -2.58
N HIS A 80 -3.36 -2.52 -1.97
CA HIS A 80 -3.02 -2.45 -0.56
C HIS A 80 -2.29 -1.14 -0.22
N TRP A 81 -1.24 -0.80 -0.97
CA TRP A 81 -0.48 0.43 -0.74
C TRP A 81 -1.30 1.68 -1.04
N LEU A 82 -2.21 1.61 -2.01
CA LEU A 82 -3.16 2.68 -2.28
C LEU A 82 -4.10 2.88 -1.08
N GLY A 83 -4.58 1.78 -0.50
CA GLY A 83 -5.37 1.78 0.73
C GLY A 83 -4.62 2.41 1.90
N ARG A 84 -3.36 2.02 2.13
CA ARG A 84 -2.51 2.59 3.20
C ARG A 84 -2.29 4.09 2.98
N SER A 85 -2.09 4.51 1.73
CA SER A 85 -1.90 5.91 1.38
C SER A 85 -3.17 6.73 1.63
N TYR A 86 -4.35 6.23 1.23
CA TYR A 86 -5.63 6.86 1.55
C TYR A 86 -5.89 6.92 3.06
N PHE A 87 -5.56 5.85 3.79
CA PHE A 87 -5.69 5.78 5.24
C PHE A 87 -4.82 6.84 5.93
N GLY A 88 -3.54 6.95 5.55
CA GLY A 88 -2.63 7.99 6.05
C GLY A 88 -3.11 9.40 5.74
N ASN A 89 -3.77 9.58 4.58
CA ASN A 89 -4.44 10.82 4.21
C ASN A 89 -5.87 10.97 4.82
N ARG A 90 -6.27 10.12 5.77
CA ARG A 90 -7.59 10.14 6.45
C ARG A 90 -8.80 10.02 5.51
N GLN A 91 -8.62 9.48 4.31
CA GLN A 91 -9.70 9.18 3.37
C GLN A 91 -10.17 7.72 3.56
N TYR A 92 -10.77 7.44 4.71
CA TYR A 92 -11.06 6.06 5.16
C TYR A 92 -12.00 5.29 4.22
N ASP A 93 -13.02 5.93 3.65
CA ASP A 93 -13.89 5.29 2.65
C ASP A 93 -13.12 4.75 1.44
N LYS A 94 -12.17 5.55 0.92
CA LYS A 94 -11.33 5.14 -0.22
C LYS A 94 -10.29 4.09 0.18
N ALA A 95 -9.80 4.16 1.41
CA ALA A 95 -8.93 3.11 1.96
C ALA A 95 -9.68 1.77 2.00
N ILE A 96 -10.91 1.76 2.51
CA ILE A 96 -11.80 0.58 2.53
C ILE A 96 -12.00 0.03 1.12
N SER A 97 -12.35 0.88 0.13
CA SER A 97 -12.53 0.42 -1.25
C SER A 97 -11.26 -0.21 -1.83
N SER A 98 -10.09 0.36 -1.52
CA SER A 98 -8.80 -0.13 -2.03
C SER A 98 -8.41 -1.46 -1.36
N PHE A 99 -8.55 -1.58 -0.04
CA PHE A 99 -8.28 -2.83 0.67
C PHE A 99 -9.28 -3.93 0.31
N LYS A 100 -10.55 -3.60 0.09
CA LYS A 100 -11.53 -4.53 -0.49
C LYS A 100 -11.05 -5.08 -1.82
N LYS A 101 -10.49 -4.23 -2.67
CA LYS A 101 -9.94 -4.70 -3.95
C LYS A 101 -8.71 -5.59 -3.76
N ALA A 102 -7.85 -5.27 -2.80
CA ALA A 102 -6.71 -6.10 -2.45
C ALA A 102 -7.14 -7.51 -2.00
N VAL A 103 -8.10 -7.63 -1.08
CA VAL A 103 -8.61 -8.95 -0.61
C VAL A 103 -9.36 -9.75 -1.68
N GLU A 104 -10.01 -9.07 -2.64
CA GLU A 104 -10.65 -9.72 -3.79
C GLU A 104 -9.62 -10.34 -4.75
N LEU A 105 -8.47 -9.67 -4.93
CA LEU A 105 -7.41 -10.13 -5.82
C LEU A 105 -6.55 -11.21 -5.16
N ASP A 106 -6.27 -11.03 -3.87
CA ASP A 106 -5.47 -11.95 -3.08
C ASP A 106 -5.85 -11.86 -1.59
N SER A 107 -6.28 -12.99 -1.03
CA SER A 107 -6.75 -13.05 0.34
C SER A 107 -5.59 -13.30 1.30
N ASP A 108 -4.91 -12.22 1.67
CA ASP A 108 -3.77 -12.18 2.60
C ASP A 108 -4.18 -11.54 3.95
N GLU A 109 -3.60 -12.01 5.07
CA GLU A 109 -3.94 -11.50 6.40
C GLU A 109 -3.70 -9.99 6.55
N GLU A 110 -2.68 -9.44 5.91
CA GLU A 110 -2.33 -8.03 6.01
C GLU A 110 -3.36 -7.16 5.28
N HIS A 111 -3.87 -7.63 4.13
CA HIS A 111 -4.98 -6.97 3.43
C HIS A 111 -6.23 -6.90 4.31
N TRP A 112 -6.58 -8.01 4.97
CA TRP A 112 -7.74 -8.10 5.86
C TRP A 112 -7.59 -7.25 7.12
N TYR A 113 -6.39 -7.21 7.70
CA TYR A 113 -6.11 -6.36 8.86
C TYR A 113 -6.29 -4.88 8.54
N TRP A 114 -5.67 -4.41 7.46
CA TRP A 114 -5.80 -3.00 7.09
C TRP A 114 -7.21 -2.62 6.65
N LEU A 115 -7.97 -3.56 6.06
CA LEU A 115 -9.40 -3.38 5.83
C LEU A 115 -10.15 -3.17 7.14
N GLY A 116 -9.88 -3.99 8.16
CA GLY A 116 -10.49 -3.88 9.48
C GLY A 116 -10.15 -2.57 10.19
N VAL A 117 -8.87 -2.18 10.20
CA VAL A 117 -8.40 -0.90 10.75
C VAL A 117 -9.07 0.29 10.05
N SER A 118 -9.24 0.21 8.74
CA SER A 118 -9.91 1.24 7.95
C SER A 118 -11.40 1.33 8.28
N TYR A 119 -12.09 0.20 8.44
CA TYR A 119 -13.48 0.16 8.87
C TYR A 119 -13.67 0.78 10.26
N TYR A 120 -12.80 0.44 11.22
CA TYR A 120 -12.89 0.99 12.57
C TYR A 120 -12.70 2.50 12.57
N SER A 121 -11.70 2.98 11.82
CA SER A 121 -11.43 4.42 11.67
C SER A 121 -12.56 5.18 10.95
N ASN A 122 -13.37 4.47 10.17
CA ASN A 122 -14.57 4.99 9.52
C ASN A 122 -15.84 4.88 10.38
N GLY A 123 -15.74 4.41 11.63
CA GLY A 123 -16.88 4.23 12.54
C GLY A 123 -17.71 2.97 12.30
N GLN A 124 -17.22 2.03 11.48
CA GLN A 124 -17.92 0.79 11.11
C GLN A 124 -17.38 -0.39 11.95
N SER A 125 -17.67 -0.38 13.24
CA SER A 125 -17.05 -1.30 14.22
C SER A 125 -17.33 -2.78 13.94
N GLN A 126 -18.54 -3.13 13.49
CA GLN A 126 -18.87 -4.54 13.24
C GLN A 126 -18.10 -5.11 12.05
N GLU A 127 -18.01 -4.35 10.96
CA GLU A 127 -17.24 -4.69 9.77
C GLU A 127 -15.73 -4.76 10.07
N ALA A 128 -15.25 -3.89 10.97
CA ALA A 128 -13.89 -3.93 11.47
C ALA A 128 -13.58 -5.26 12.17
N ILE A 129 -14.42 -5.65 13.15
CA ILE A 129 -14.28 -6.92 13.88
C ILE A 129 -14.29 -8.10 12.91
N ASN A 130 -15.25 -8.12 11.97
CA ASN A 130 -15.35 -9.20 11.00
C ASN A 130 -14.09 -9.33 10.13
N SER A 131 -13.52 -8.20 9.68
CA SER A 131 -12.33 -8.18 8.84
C SER A 131 -11.07 -8.59 9.61
N LEU A 132 -10.93 -8.13 10.86
CA LEU A 132 -9.80 -8.51 11.72
C LEU A 132 -9.87 -10.00 12.11
N LEU A 133 -11.06 -10.54 12.36
CA LEU A 133 -11.24 -11.98 12.56
C LEU A 133 -10.83 -12.80 11.33
N LYS A 134 -11.08 -12.29 10.12
CA LYS A 134 -10.57 -12.92 8.88
C LYS A 134 -9.06 -12.89 8.78
N ALA A 135 -8.40 -11.80 9.19
CA ALA A 135 -6.94 -11.76 9.27
C ALA A 135 -6.37 -12.83 10.22
N VAL A 136 -6.98 -13.00 11.40
CA VAL A 136 -6.60 -14.03 12.38
C VAL A 136 -6.93 -15.44 11.89
N GLU A 137 -8.02 -15.64 11.15
CA GLU A 137 -8.35 -16.93 10.54
C GLU A 137 -7.29 -17.37 9.53
N LEU A 138 -6.77 -16.44 8.71
CA LEU A 138 -5.70 -16.70 7.74
C LEU A 138 -4.35 -16.92 8.43
N ASN A 139 -4.05 -16.12 9.45
CA ASN A 139 -2.84 -16.25 10.24
C ASN A 139 -3.15 -16.13 11.74
N PRO A 140 -3.31 -17.27 12.45
CA PRO A 140 -3.65 -17.29 13.88
C PRO A 140 -2.62 -16.63 14.80
N ASN A 141 -1.40 -16.38 14.31
CA ASN A 141 -0.34 -15.70 15.05
C ASN A 141 -0.17 -14.24 14.64
N TYR A 142 -1.12 -13.67 13.89
CA TYR A 142 -1.02 -12.29 13.43
C TYR A 142 -1.35 -11.31 14.56
N GLN A 143 -0.31 -11.03 15.36
CA GLN A 143 -0.40 -10.30 16.62
C GLN A 143 -1.07 -8.92 16.47
N LEU A 144 -0.80 -8.20 15.37
CA LEU A 144 -1.40 -6.89 15.10
C LEU A 144 -2.93 -6.96 15.07
N ALA A 145 -3.51 -7.97 14.42
CA ALA A 145 -4.97 -8.12 14.34
C ALA A 145 -5.57 -8.52 15.68
N ILE A 146 -4.89 -9.38 16.45
CA ILE A 146 -5.33 -9.83 17.78
C ILE A 146 -5.35 -8.65 18.75
N GLU A 147 -4.29 -7.85 18.80
CA GLU A 147 -4.19 -6.67 19.65
C GLU A 147 -5.29 -5.66 19.30
N TYR A 148 -5.49 -5.38 18.00
CA TYR A 148 -6.52 -4.45 17.56
C TYR A 148 -7.94 -4.92 17.92
N LEU A 149 -8.23 -6.23 17.81
CA LEU A 149 -9.52 -6.79 18.25
C LEU A 149 -9.75 -6.62 19.75
N ASN A 150 -8.72 -6.86 20.56
CA ASN A 150 -8.80 -6.68 22.01
C ASN A 150 -9.08 -5.21 22.35
N ASP A 151 -8.41 -4.28 21.69
CA ASP A 151 -8.63 -2.84 21.88
C ASP A 151 -10.05 -2.42 21.51
N ILE A 152 -10.62 -2.94 20.41
CA ILE A 152 -12.02 -2.67 20.06
C ILE A 152 -12.96 -3.20 21.14
N ASN A 153 -12.78 -4.45 21.58
CA ASN A 153 -13.66 -5.08 22.57
C ASN A 153 -13.58 -4.43 23.96
N ASN A 154 -12.41 -3.88 24.32
CA ASN A 154 -12.23 -3.20 25.61
C ASN A 154 -12.77 -1.76 25.63
N ASN A 155 -12.96 -1.15 24.46
CA ASN A 155 -13.45 0.23 24.31
C ASN A 155 -14.90 0.32 23.80
N SER A 156 -15.57 -0.82 23.60
CA SER A 156 -16.99 -0.93 23.18
C SER A 156 -17.92 -1.13 24.38
#